data_AF-A0A819X7M2-F1
#
_entry.id   AF-A0A819X7M2-F1
#
_cell.length_a   1.000
_cell.length_b   1.000
_cell.length_c   1.000
_cell.angle_alpha   90.00
_cell.angle_beta   90.00
_cell.angle_gamma   90.00
#
_symmetry.space_group_name_H-M   'P 1'
#
loop_
_entity.id
_entity.type
_entity.pdbx_description
1 polymer ?
#
loop_
_entity_poly.entity_id
_entity_poly.type
_entity_poly.pdbx_seq_one_letter_code
_entity_poly.pdbx_strand_id
1 'polypeptide(L)'
;MECARQFVNIKILRFDESLYACNAPFFKQKFYELIGIQLRQEPLIPYEMQNLNKNEGIQYKYVVLECSPFNFIDTVGVKVLIEVCIVYKNN
;
A
#
# COMPACT_ATOMS: atom_id res chain seq x y z
N MET A 1 21.03 14.95 16.64
CA MET A 1 20.20 14.55 15.50
C MET A 1 19.90 13.07 15.65
N GLU A 2 18.67 12.71 16.00
CA GLU A 2 18.27 11.31 16.02
C GLU A 2 17.80 10.91 14.62
N CYS A 3 18.48 9.95 14.00
CA CYS A 3 18.04 9.41 12.73
C CYS A 3 16.90 8.41 12.96
N ALA A 4 15.80 8.54 12.20
CA ALA A 4 14.73 7.56 12.20
C ALA A 4 15.29 6.17 11.84
N ARG A 5 15.05 5.18 12.70
CA ARG A 5 15.48 3.78 12.47
C ARG A 5 14.29 2.97 11.97
N GLN A 6 14.52 2.10 11.00
CA GLN A 6 13.51 1.15 10.56
C GLN A 6 13.35 0.02 11.59
N PHE A 7 12.11 -0.39 11.84
CA PHE A 7 11.82 -1.54 12.67
C PHE A 7 11.98 -2.83 11.86
N VAL A 8 12.59 -3.84 12.45
CA VAL A 8 12.66 -5.18 11.83
C VAL A 8 11.24 -5.77 11.79
N ASN A 9 10.85 -6.32 10.63
CA ASN A 9 9.56 -6.98 10.39
C ASN A 9 8.30 -6.09 10.50
N ILE A 10 8.43 -4.77 10.67
CA ILE A 10 7.31 -3.83 10.70
C ILE A 10 7.49 -2.81 9.57
N LYS A 11 6.47 -2.68 8.71
CA LYS A 11 6.40 -1.62 7.71
C LYS A 11 5.32 -0.61 8.09
N ILE A 12 5.72 0.65 8.25
CA ILE A 12 4.77 1.75 8.40
C ILE A 12 4.54 2.36 7.02
N LEU A 13 3.28 2.42 6.61
CA LEU A 13 2.84 2.98 5.34
C LEU A 13 2.01 4.21 5.62
N ARG A 14 2.29 5.28 4.87
CA ARG A 14 1.54 6.51 4.91
C ARG A 14 1.04 6.83 3.51
N PHE A 15 -0.24 7.18 3.40
CA PHE A 15 -0.88 7.60 2.17
C PHE A 15 -1.50 8.97 2.43
N ASP A 16 -0.93 10.02 1.83
CA ASP A 16 -1.22 11.42 2.15
C ASP A 16 -2.50 11.97 1.46
N GLU A 17 -3.37 11.09 0.97
CA GLU A 17 -4.61 11.45 0.28
C GLU A 17 -5.81 10.72 0.90
N SER A 18 -7.01 11.32 0.82
CA SER A 18 -8.27 10.62 1.08
C SER A 18 -8.40 9.38 0.18
N LEU A 19 -9.14 8.36 0.61
CA LEU A 19 -9.31 7.13 -0.17
C LEU A 19 -10.73 7.01 -0.74
N TYR A 20 -10.83 7.05 -2.07
CA TYR A 20 -12.12 7.06 -2.77
C TYR A 20 -12.03 6.39 -4.14
N ALA A 21 -13.15 6.26 -4.83
CA ALA A 21 -13.26 5.47 -6.05
C ALA A 21 -12.19 5.78 -7.13
N CYS A 22 -11.81 7.06 -7.29
CA CYS A 22 -10.87 7.46 -8.34
C CYS A 22 -9.41 7.07 -8.04
N ASN A 23 -8.98 7.07 -6.77
CA ASN A 23 -7.60 6.75 -6.40
C ASN A 23 -7.43 5.37 -5.73
N ALA A 24 -8.54 4.64 -5.54
CA ALA A 24 -8.56 3.27 -5.03
C ALA A 24 -7.61 2.30 -5.78
N PRO A 25 -7.54 2.28 -7.12
CA PRO A 25 -6.58 1.42 -7.83
C PRO A 25 -5.12 1.79 -7.55
N PHE A 26 -4.82 3.09 -7.50
CA PHE A 26 -3.48 3.61 -7.23
C PHE A 26 -3.02 3.27 -5.81
N PHE A 27 -3.89 3.46 -4.82
CA PHE A 27 -3.63 3.07 -3.43
C PHE A 27 -3.28 1.58 -3.34
N LYS A 28 -4.09 0.72 -3.98
CA LYS A 28 -3.93 -0.73 -3.95
C LYS A 28 -2.59 -1.17 -4.54
N GLN A 29 -2.23 -0.66 -5.73
CA GLN A 29 -0.95 -0.93 -6.38
C GLN A 29 0.22 -0.53 -5.46
N LYS A 30 0.22 0.72 -4.98
CA LYS A 30 1.29 1.26 -4.13
C LYS A 30 1.43 0.48 -2.81
N PHE A 31 0.31 0.06 -2.21
CA PHE A 31 0.30 -0.75 -1.01
C PHE A 31 1.08 -2.05 -1.24
N TYR A 32 0.73 -2.81 -2.28
CA TYR A 32 1.36 -4.10 -2.57
C TYR A 32 2.84 -3.99 -2.94
N GLU A 33 3.21 -2.98 -3.72
CA GLU A 33 4.61 -2.69 -4.05
C GLU A 33 5.46 -2.43 -2.79
N LEU A 34 4.92 -1.69 -1.81
CA LEU A 34 5.64 -1.33 -0.59
C LEU A 34 5.78 -2.48 0.41
N ILE A 35 4.91 -3.49 0.34
CA ILE A 35 4.96 -4.67 1.20
C ILE A 35 5.52 -5.91 0.50
N GLY A 36 5.94 -5.78 -0.77
CA GLY A 36 6.58 -6.86 -1.52
C GLY A 36 5.63 -7.95 -2.05
N ILE A 37 4.31 -7.67 -2.11
CA ILE A 37 3.34 -8.60 -2.72
C ILE A 37 3.28 -8.33 -4.23
N GLN A 38 3.62 -9.33 -5.04
CA GLN A 38 3.39 -9.27 -6.48
C GLN A 38 1.95 -9.71 -6.77
N LEU A 39 1.09 -8.75 -7.10
CA LEU A 39 -0.17 -9.09 -7.76
C LEU A 39 0.13 -9.66 -9.14
N ARG A 40 -0.50 -10.78 -9.50
CA ARG A 40 -0.58 -11.18 -10.91
C ARG A 40 -1.31 -10.06 -11.64
N GLN A 41 -0.59 -9.33 -12.50
CA GLN A 41 -1.11 -8.16 -13.20
C GLN A 41 -2.37 -8.54 -14.00
N GLU A 42 -3.53 -7.99 -13.63
CA GLU A 42 -4.54 -7.70 -14.64
C GLU A 42 -4.05 -6.44 -15.37
N PRO A 43 -3.91 -6.47 -16.71
CA PRO A 43 -3.35 -5.35 -17.43
C PRO A 43 -4.38 -4.23 -17.38
N LEU A 44 -4.02 -3.01 -16.98
CA LEU A 44 -4.70 -1.80 -17.44
C LEU A 44 -3.95 -0.51 -17.07
N ILE A 45 -3.55 0.19 -18.14
CA ILE A 45 -3.21 1.62 -18.33
C ILE A 45 -1.74 2.04 -18.12
N PRO A 46 -1.10 2.68 -19.13
CA PRO A 46 0.23 3.24 -19.04
C PRO A 46 0.17 4.68 -18.53
N TYR A 47 0.89 5.01 -17.46
CA TYR A 47 1.44 6.36 -17.31
C TYR A 47 2.69 6.33 -16.43
N GLU A 48 3.80 6.62 -17.11
CA GLU A 48 5.07 7.15 -16.62
C GLU A 48 5.83 6.39 -15.51
N MET A 49 6.98 5.88 -15.94
CA MET A 49 8.11 5.40 -15.17
C MET A 49 8.35 6.22 -13.90
N GLN A 50 8.19 5.58 -12.74
CA GLN A 50 8.93 5.98 -11.54
C GLN A 50 9.73 4.79 -11.03
N ASN A 51 11.03 5.04 -10.90
CA ASN A 51 12.05 4.11 -10.43
C ASN A 51 11.61 3.44 -9.12
N LEU A 52 11.22 2.16 -9.19
CA LEU A 52 10.83 1.39 -8.02
C LEU A 52 11.86 0.29 -7.77
N ASN A 53 12.60 0.47 -6.68
CA ASN A 53 13.49 -0.54 -6.11
C ASN A 53 12.74 -1.87 -6.04
N LYS A 54 13.32 -2.92 -6.66
CA LYS A 54 12.90 -4.30 -6.46
C LYS A 54 13.01 -4.62 -4.96
N ASN A 55 11.91 -4.52 -4.22
CA ASN A 55 11.81 -5.11 -2.89
C ASN A 55 11.71 -6.62 -3.10
N GLU A 56 12.85 -7.28 -3.18
CA GLU A 56 12.94 -8.73 -3.23
C GLU A 56 12.38 -9.33 -1.92
N GLY A 57 11.19 -9.92 -1.97
CA GLY A 57 10.75 -10.99 -1.07
C GLY A 57 10.61 -10.70 0.43
N ILE A 58 10.74 -9.46 0.91
CA ILE A 58 10.59 -9.16 2.34
C ILE A 58 9.10 -9.14 2.70
N GLN A 59 8.61 -10.27 3.22
CA GLN A 59 7.32 -10.34 3.89
C GLN A 59 7.45 -9.74 5.29
N TYR A 60 6.92 -8.52 5.47
CA TYR A 60 6.82 -7.92 6.80
C TYR A 60 5.81 -8.72 7.64
N LYS A 61 6.10 -8.91 8.94
CA LYS A 61 5.16 -9.55 9.88
C LYS A 61 4.00 -8.63 10.26
N TYR A 62 4.26 -7.33 10.29
CA TYR A 62 3.26 -6.32 10.59
C TYR A 62 3.34 -5.18 9.57
N VAL A 63 2.17 -4.72 9.14
CA VAL A 63 2.01 -3.50 8.34
C VAL A 63 1.12 -2.55 9.14
N VAL A 64 1.61 -1.35 9.39
CA VAL A 64 0.85 -0.27 10.03
C VAL A 64 0.48 0.72 8.94
N LEU A 65 -0.81 0.84 8.65
CA LEU A 65 -1.33 1.88 7.76
C LEU A 65 -1.70 3.11 8.59
N GLU A 66 -1.06 4.23 8.28
CA GLU A 66 -1.27 5.52 8.92
C GLU A 66 -2.39 6.26 8.18
N CYS A 67 -3.59 6.29 8.78
CA CYS A 67 -4.81 6.81 8.16
C CYS A 67 -5.18 8.25 8.58
N SER A 68 -4.40 8.92 9.44
CA SER A 68 -4.70 10.31 9.82
C SER A 68 -4.74 11.31 8.66
N PRO A 69 -4.05 11.10 7.51
CA PRO A 69 -4.17 12.00 6.37
C PRO A 69 -5.50 11.87 5.62
N PHE A 70 -6.32 10.86 5.91
CA PHE A 70 -7.58 10.66 5.20
C PHE A 70 -8.60 11.69 5.66
N ASN A 71 -8.83 12.73 4.85
CA ASN A 71 -9.89 13.69 5.13
C ASN A 71 -11.28 13.06 4.99
N PHE A 72 -11.43 12.08 4.10
CA PHE A 72 -12.63 11.27 3.95
C PHE A 72 -12.30 9.90 3.34
N ILE A 73 -13.27 8.98 3.44
CA ILE A 73 -13.25 7.68 2.77
C ILE A 73 -14.65 7.36 2.24
N ASP A 74 -14.74 6.92 0.98
CA ASP A 74 -16.02 6.45 0.41
C ASP A 74 -16.17 4.93 0.51
N THR A 75 -17.33 4.41 0.10
CA THR A 75 -17.61 2.97 0.14
C THR A 75 -16.62 2.14 -0.69
N VAL A 76 -16.09 2.69 -1.79
CA VAL A 76 -15.07 2.01 -2.62
C VAL A 76 -13.74 1.96 -1.88
N GLY A 77 -13.34 3.06 -1.24
CA GLY A 77 -12.15 3.13 -0.42
C GLY A 77 -12.18 2.13 0.75
N VAL A 78 -13.32 2.04 1.45
CA VAL A 78 -13.52 1.04 2.52
C VAL A 78 -13.35 -0.38 1.97
N LYS A 79 -13.95 -0.68 0.81
CA LYS A 79 -13.82 -2.00 0.17
C LYS A 79 -12.38 -2.34 -0.18
N VAL A 80 -11.62 -1.37 -0.70
CA VAL A 80 -10.20 -1.58 -1.01
C VAL A 80 -9.36 -1.80 0.26
N LEU A 81 -9.61 -1.07 1.34
CA LEU A 81 -8.94 -1.34 2.63
C LEU A 81 -9.20 -2.76 3.13
N ILE A 82 -10.44 -3.22 3.04
CA ILE A 82 -10.80 -4.60 3.40
C ILE A 82 -10.05 -5.60 2.51
N GLU A 83 -10.00 -5.34 1.21
CA GLU A 83 -9.34 -6.22 0.26
C GLU A 83 -7.84 -6.36 0.55
N VAL A 84 -7.11 -5.24 0.74
CA VAL A 84 -5.67 -5.29 1.03
C VAL A 84 -5.38 -5.99 2.36
N CYS A 85 -6.24 -5.83 3.37
CA CYS A 85 -6.14 -6.54 4.64
C CYS A 85 -6.32 -8.05 4.48
N ILE A 86 -7.29 -8.49 3.66
CA ILE A 86 -7.53 -9.91 3.39
C ILE A 86 -6.35 -10.51 2.63
N VAL A 87 -5.87 -9.83 1.58
CA VAL A 87 -4.73 -10.30 0.79
C VAL A 87 -3.48 -10.42 1.65
N TYR A 88 -3.17 -9.42 2.48
CA TYR A 88 -2.02 -9.46 3.37
C TYR A 88 -2.13 -10.56 4.44
N LYS A 89 -3.33 -10.85 4.96
CA LYS A 89 -3.54 -11.94 5.93
C LYS A 89 -3.33 -13.33 5.32
N ASN A 90 -3.59 -13.48 4.02
CA ASN A 90 -3.57 -14.77 3.32
C ASN A 90 -2.23 -15.04 2.60
N ASN A 91 -1.33 -14.07 2.53
CA ASN A 91 0.06 -14.24 2.05
C ASN A 91 0.99 -14.42 3.25
#